data_AF-A0A0C3DCQ7-F1
#
_entry.id   AF-A0A0C3DCQ7-F1
#
_cell.length_a   1.000
_cell.length_b   1.000
_cell.length_c   1.000
_cell.angle_alpha   90.00
_cell.angle_beta   90.00
_cell.angle_gamma   90.00
#
_symmetry.space_group_name_H-M   'P 1'
#
loop_
_entity.id
_entity.type
_entity.pdbx_description
1 polymer ?
#
loop_
_entity_poly.entity_id
_entity_poly.type
_entity_poly.pdbx_seq_one_letter_code
_entity_poly.pdbx_strand_id
1 'polypeptide(L)' 'CVTGMSSHLIAELFQHSTDTITKYFKEHVDFFSSPKFYNTQVQFPTSQTLISHKIVSHPRFKFFDGCIGAVDRSH' A
#
# COMPACT_ATOMS: atom_id res chain seq x y z
N CYS A 1 2.11 5.29 -0.10
CA CYS A 1 1.61 5.67 -1.43
C CYS A 1 2.37 6.90 -1.93
N VAL A 2 3.48 6.68 -2.63
CA VAL A 2 4.31 7.77 -3.17
C VAL A 2 3.74 8.13 -4.54
N THR A 3 2.77 9.03 -4.60
CA THR A 3 2.29 9.61 -5.86
C THR A 3 3.30 10.58 -6.49
N GLY A 4 4.48 10.78 -5.86
CA GLY A 4 5.53 11.67 -6.36
C GLY A 4 5.14 13.15 -6.40
N MET A 5 3.93 13.49 -5.94
CA MET A 5 3.41 14.85 -5.93
C MET A 5 4.03 15.64 -4.79
N SER A 6 4.38 16.89 -5.05
CA SER A 6 4.82 17.81 -4.01
C SER A 6 3.67 18.13 -3.06
N SER A 7 4.02 18.47 -1.82
CA SER A 7 3.06 18.95 -0.82
C SER A 7 2.26 20.15 -1.30
N HIS A 8 2.86 21.02 -2.11
CA HIS A 8 2.20 22.17 -2.74
C HIS A 8 1.09 21.77 -3.70
N LEU A 9 1.33 20.79 -4.57
CA LEU A 9 0.30 20.32 -5.51
C LEU A 9 -0.87 19.67 -4.78
N ILE A 10 -0.59 18.92 -3.71
CA ILE A 10 -1.63 18.36 -2.85
C ILE A 10 -2.42 19.50 -2.19
N ALA A 11 -1.74 20.53 -1.66
CA ALA A 11 -2.38 21.73 -1.10
C ALA A 11 -3.34 22.41 -2.06
N GLU A 12 -2.93 22.60 -3.31
CA GLU A 12 -3.74 23.20 -4.36
C GLU A 12 -4.95 22.32 -4.74
N LEU A 13 -4.75 21.01 -4.89
CA LEU A 13 -5.84 20.07 -5.22
C LEU A 13 -6.94 20.03 -4.16
N PHE A 14 -6.54 20.04 -2.88
CA PHE A 14 -7.47 19.98 -1.76
C PHE A 14 -7.93 21.38 -1.31
N GLN A 15 -7.37 22.45 -1.88
CA GLN A 15 -7.61 23.84 -1.48
C GLN A 15 -7.48 24.06 0.04
N HIS A 16 -6.45 23.44 0.61
CA HIS A 16 -6.16 23.47 2.04
C HIS A 16 -4.67 23.74 2.27
N SER A 17 -4.34 24.24 3.47
CA SER A 17 -2.94 24.44 3.83
C SER A 17 -2.18 23.11 3.89
N THR A 18 -0.89 23.16 3.60
CA THR A 18 0.01 22.01 3.74
C THR A 18 -0.02 21.43 5.15
N ASP A 19 -0.17 22.28 6.18
CA ASP A 19 -0.30 21.86 7.58
C ASP A 19 -1.54 20.99 7.80
N THR A 20 -2.70 21.40 7.28
CA THR A 20 -3.94 20.63 7.38
C THR A 20 -3.80 19.27 6.68
N ILE A 21 -3.26 19.25 5.48
CA ILE A 21 -3.02 18.00 4.73
C ILE A 21 -2.06 17.09 5.47
N THR A 22 -0.96 17.64 5.99
CA THR A 22 0.05 16.86 6.72
C THR A 22 -0.54 16.27 7.99
N LYS A 23 -1.41 17.02 8.70
CA LYS A 23 -2.13 16.51 9.86
C LYS A 23 -2.98 15.29 9.51
N TYR A 24 -3.86 15.42 8.51
CA TYR A 24 -4.71 14.30 8.10
C TYR A 24 -3.91 13.12 7.55
N PHE A 25 -2.84 13.39 6.81
CA PHE A 25 -1.96 12.32 6.33
C PHE A 25 -1.39 11.50 7.50
N LYS A 26 -0.92 12.15 8.57
CA LYS A 26 -0.44 11.46 9.78
C LYS A 26 -1.55 10.66 10.46
N GLU A 27 -2.73 11.26 10.65
CA GLU A 27 -3.88 10.56 11.24
C GLU A 27 -4.27 9.30 10.46
N HIS A 28 -4.24 9.37 9.12
CA HIS A 28 -4.49 8.22 8.27
C HIS A 28 -3.40 7.16 8.41
N VAL A 29 -2.12 7.55 8.46
CA VAL A 29 -1.01 6.61 8.68
C VAL A 29 -1.18 5.90 10.01
N ASP A 30 -1.52 6.61 11.08
CA ASP A 30 -1.73 6.05 12.42
C ASP A 30 -2.93 5.08 12.41
N PHE A 31 -4.04 5.46 11.76
CA PHE A 31 -5.21 4.60 11.63
C PHE A 31 -4.90 3.30 10.88
N PHE A 32 -4.24 3.39 9.72
CA PHE A 32 -3.91 2.21 8.92
C PHE A 32 -2.84 1.32 9.55
N SER A 33 -1.95 1.91 10.35
CA SER A 33 -0.94 1.18 11.13
C SER A 33 -1.51 0.61 12.43
N SER A 34 -2.73 0.99 12.82
CA SER A 34 -3.35 0.49 14.04
C SER A 34 -3.51 -1.03 13.97
N PRO A 35 -3.26 -1.79 15.06
CA PRO A 35 -3.39 -3.24 15.05
C PRO A 35 -4.78 -3.72 14.61
N LYS A 36 -5.84 -2.95 14.95
CA LYS A 36 -7.21 -3.27 14.58
C LYS A 36 -7.42 -3.24 13.06
N PHE A 37 -6.88 -2.23 12.38
CA PHE A 37 -6.99 -2.15 10.93
C PHE A 37 -5.98 -3.09 10.26
N TYR A 38 -4.71 -2.98 10.62
CA TYR A 38 -3.63 -3.70 9.96
C TYR A 38 -3.85 -5.22 9.99
N ASN A 39 -4.15 -5.79 11.17
CA ASN A 39 -4.30 -7.24 11.30
C ASN A 39 -5.55 -7.78 10.60
N THR A 40 -6.57 -6.95 10.36
CA THR A 40 -7.79 -7.39 9.67
C THR A 40 -7.66 -7.28 8.16
N GLN A 41 -6.93 -6.27 7.66
CA GLN A 41 -6.86 -5.98 6.23
C GLN A 41 -5.59 -6.51 5.57
N VAL A 42 -4.48 -6.65 6.30
CA VAL A 42 -3.20 -7.13 5.78
C VAL A 42 -2.99 -8.56 6.26
N GLN A 43 -3.22 -9.51 5.35
CA GLN A 43 -2.99 -10.93 5.60
C GLN A 43 -2.05 -11.48 4.53
N PHE A 44 -1.15 -12.38 4.93
CA PHE A 44 -0.35 -13.11 3.98
C PHE A 44 -1.25 -14.04 3.14
N PRO A 45 -1.04 -14.10 1.82
CA PRO A 45 -1.73 -15.09 1.02
C PRO A 45 -1.30 -16.49 1.46
N THR A 46 -2.27 -17.39 1.55
CA THR A 46 -2.01 -18.83 1.74
C THR A 46 -2.02 -19.53 0.39
N SER A 47 -1.64 -20.81 0.35
CA SER A 47 -1.71 -21.63 -0.87
C SER A 47 -3.12 -21.74 -1.47
N GLN A 48 -4.15 -21.35 -0.70
CA GLN A 48 -5.55 -21.36 -1.11
C GLN A 48 -6.06 -19.97 -1.54
N THR A 49 -5.28 -18.91 -1.31
CA THR A 49 -5.67 -17.55 -1.70
C THR A 49 -5.58 -17.40 -3.22
N LEU A 50 -6.74 -17.26 -3.86
CA LEU A 50 -6.80 -17.01 -5.30
C LEU A 50 -6.21 -15.62 -5.60
N ILE A 51 -5.14 -15.60 -6.40
CA ILE A 51 -4.57 -14.35 -6.89
C ILE A 51 -5.53 -13.78 -7.94
N SER A 52 -5.96 -12.53 -7.75
CA SER A 52 -6.84 -11.86 -8.71
C SER A 52 -6.23 -11.85 -10.11
N HIS A 53 -7.03 -12.17 -11.13
CA HIS A 53 -6.60 -12.13 -12.52
C HIS A 53 -6.03 -10.77 -12.92
N LYS A 54 -6.52 -9.68 -12.34
CA LYS A 54 -5.99 -8.32 -12.55
C LYS A 54 -4.52 -8.20 -12.14
N ILE A 55 -4.11 -8.88 -11.07
CA ILE A 55 -2.73 -8.86 -10.57
C ILE A 55 -1.84 -9.69 -11.51
N VAL A 56 -2.26 -10.92 -11.84
CA VAL A 56 -1.47 -11.82 -12.70
C VAL A 56 -1.32 -11.26 -14.12
N SER A 57 -2.35 -10.61 -14.66
CA SER A 57 -2.32 -9.98 -15.98
C SER A 57 -1.43 -8.73 -16.07
N HIS A 58 -0.97 -8.20 -14.93
CA HIS A 58 -0.22 -6.96 -14.92
C HIS A 58 1.23 -7.20 -15.40
N PRO A 59 1.76 -6.45 -16.39
CA PRO A 59 3.10 -6.68 -16.95
C PRO A 59 4.26 -6.61 -15.96
N ARG A 60 4.05 -5.93 -14.82
CA ARG A 60 5.03 -5.83 -13.73
C ARG A 60 5.00 -7.02 -12.77
N PHE A 61 3.99 -7.88 -12.84
CA PHE A 61 3.89 -9.04 -11.96
C PHE A 61 5.06 -10.02 -12.16
N LYS A 62 5.64 -10.07 -13.37
CA LYS A 62 6.86 -10.83 -13.69
C LYS A 62 8.08 -10.46 -12.83
N PHE A 63 8.14 -9.26 -12.25
CA PHE A 63 9.26 -8.86 -11.39
C PHE A 63 9.16 -9.44 -9.98
N PHE A 64 7.99 -9.98 -9.62
CA PHE A 64 7.78 -10.68 -8.36
C PHE A 64 8.00 -12.19 -8.48
N ASP A 65 8.43 -12.66 -9.65
CA ASP A 65 8.84 -14.05 -9.85
C ASP A 65 10.06 -14.33 -8.95
N GLY A 66 9.94 -15.32 -8.07
CA GLY A 66 10.91 -15.62 -7.01
C GLY A 66 10.72 -14.85 -5.68
N CYS A 67 9.86 -13.83 -5.60
CA CYS A 67 9.57 -13.16 -4.31
C CYS A 67 8.82 -14.06 -3.33
N ILE A 68 8.06 -15.04 -3.82
CA ILE A 68 7.38 -16.02 -2.97
C ILE A 68 8.41 -16.81 -2.15
N GLY A 69 9.52 -17.23 -2.78
CA GLY A 69 10.64 -17.93 -2.15
C GLY A 69 11.35 -17.13 -1.03
N ALA A 70 11.34 -15.79 -1.15
CA ALA A 70 11.88 -14.91 -0.12
C ALA A 70 10.95 -14.80 1.11
N VAL A 71 9.63 -14.89 0.90
CA VAL A 71 8.63 -14.80 1.97
C VAL A 71 8.52 -16.12 2.75
N ASP A 72 8.54 -17.26 2.05
CA ASP A 72 8.42 -18.59 2.67
C ASP A 72 9.77 -19.20 3.07
N ARG A 73 10.89 -18.52 2.77
CA ARG A 73 12.28 -18.97 3.02
C ARG A 73 12.62 -20.30 2.35
N SER A 74 12.02 -20.59 1.19
CA SER A 74 12.32 -21.78 0.39
C SER A 74 13.50 -21.61 -0.59
N HIS A 75 14.17 -20.45 -0.58
CA HIS A 75 15.37 -20.15 -1.37
C HIS A 75 16.65 -20.75 -0.77
#